data_AF-A0AA35MBZ9-F1
#
_entry.id   AF-A0AA35MBZ9-F1
#
_cell.length_a   1.000
_cell.length_b   1.000
_cell.length_c   1.000
_cell.angle_alpha   90.00
_cell.angle_beta   90.00
_cell.angle_gamma   90.00
#
_symmetry.space_group_name_H-M   'P 1'
#
loop_
_entity.id
_entity.type
_entity.pdbx_description
1 polymer ?
#
loop_
_entity_poly.entity_id
_entity_poly.type
_entity_poly.pdbx_seq_one_letter_code
_entity_poly.pdbx_strand_id
1 'polypeptide(L)'
;MRPSLRYYRLALSAIRTLLLHPEYAQSDEMLAACILLSTYEMIDVVGESLGSHLTGVASLLRTRQVHGNVAGIRGACYWTWYRHETWAALRTGRQMSIDEAYWAPESIASFSHLNPEDVANRVIFIFGQCINYCNDNTTGKRREAKAAELDQALDDWKAKLPSSMAWFSTEKPEVGQMGSNHFEAMWFVFPHS
;
A
#
# COMPACT_ATOMS: atom_id res chain seq x y z
N MET A 1 24.87 20.02 8.90
CA MET A 1 23.78 19.16 9.43
C MET A 1 22.54 19.44 8.61
N ARG A 2 21.93 18.44 7.95
CA ARG A 2 20.74 18.66 7.10
C ARG A 2 19.59 19.21 7.97
N PRO A 3 19.00 20.38 7.68
CA PRO A 3 17.94 20.97 8.50
C PRO A 3 16.73 20.03 8.69
N SER A 4 16.41 19.21 7.69
CA SER A 4 15.31 18.23 7.71
C SER A 4 15.46 17.19 8.82
N LEU A 5 16.67 16.67 9.07
CA LEU A 5 16.94 15.68 10.11
C LEU A 5 16.70 16.23 11.53
N ARG A 6 16.93 17.54 11.74
CA ARG A 6 16.64 18.20 13.03
C ARG A 6 15.14 18.21 13.30
N TYR A 7 14.34 18.63 12.31
CA TYR A 7 12.88 18.68 12.44
C TYR A 7 12.27 17.28 12.60
N TYR A 8 12.78 16.29 11.86
CA TYR A 8 12.42 14.89 12.04
C TYR A 8 12.61 14.42 13.50
N ARG A 9 13.78 14.65 14.10
CA ARG A 9 14.05 14.25 15.49
C ARG A 9 13.16 14.97 16.49
N LEU A 10 12.88 16.26 16.26
CA LEU A 10 11.96 17.03 17.09
C LEU A 10 10.53 16.48 17.00
N ALA A 11 10.04 16.18 15.79
CA ALA A 11 8.73 15.59 15.56
C ALA A 11 8.60 14.22 16.23
N LEU A 12 9.59 13.33 16.06
CA LEU A 12 9.61 12.02 16.70
C LEU A 12 9.58 12.13 18.24
N SER A 13 10.35 13.07 18.81
CA SER A 13 10.37 13.33 20.25
C SER A 13 9.01 13.84 20.76
N ALA A 14 8.36 14.72 19.99
CA ALA A 14 7.05 15.25 20.32
C ALA A 14 5.98 14.15 20.28
N ILE A 15 5.94 13.36 19.20
CA ILE A 15 5.03 12.21 19.06
C ILE A 15 5.21 11.24 20.21
N ARG A 16 6.45 10.86 20.55
CA ARG A 16 6.74 9.96 21.68
C ARG A 16 6.16 10.49 22.99
N THR A 17 6.27 11.80 23.24
CA THR A 17 5.75 12.43 24.46
C THR A 17 4.23 12.42 24.46
N LEU A 18 3.61 12.81 23.35
CA LEU A 18 2.16 12.88 23.22
C LEU A 18 1.50 11.49 23.31
N LEU A 19 2.13 10.44 22.79
CA LEU A 19 1.61 9.07 22.89
C LEU A 19 1.54 8.54 24.34
N LEU A 20 2.21 9.17 25.31
CA LEU A 20 2.06 8.84 26.73
C LEU A 20 0.72 9.29 27.32
N HIS A 21 0.00 10.16 26.60
CA HIS A 21 -1.26 10.74 26.99
C HIS A 21 -2.42 10.09 26.21
N PRO A 22 -3.37 9.40 26.87
CA PRO A 22 -4.41 8.63 26.20
C PRO A 22 -5.25 9.41 25.19
N GLU A 23 -5.52 10.70 25.46
CA GLU A 23 -6.31 11.58 24.61
C GLU A 23 -5.66 11.80 23.24
N TYR A 24 -4.33 11.89 23.18
CA TYR A 24 -3.60 12.04 21.92
C TYR A 24 -3.33 10.68 21.26
N ALA A 25 -3.11 9.62 22.05
CA ALA A 25 -2.93 8.27 21.51
C ALA A 25 -4.15 7.76 20.70
N GLN A 26 -5.35 8.25 21.03
CA GLN A 26 -6.60 7.92 20.34
C GLN A 26 -6.96 8.90 19.20
N SER A 27 -6.20 9.97 18.98
CA SER A 27 -6.49 11.00 17.97
C SER A 27 -6.13 10.54 16.55
N ASP A 28 -6.97 10.90 15.57
CA ASP A 28 -6.73 10.62 14.14
C ASP A 28 -5.54 11.44 13.61
N GLU A 29 -5.37 12.66 14.11
CA GLU A 29 -4.24 13.54 13.82
C GLU A 29 -2.91 12.93 14.27
N MET A 30 -2.89 12.27 15.42
CA MET A 30 -1.70 11.57 15.90
C MET A 30 -1.32 10.40 14.99
N LEU A 31 -2.30 9.60 14.56
CA LEU A 31 -2.06 8.51 13.61
C LEU A 31 -1.55 9.04 12.27
N ALA A 32 -2.16 10.11 11.76
CA ALA A 32 -1.71 10.76 10.53
C ALA A 32 -0.27 11.30 10.66
N ALA A 33 0.08 11.90 11.80
CA ALA A 33 1.44 12.39 12.06
C ALA A 33 2.48 11.25 12.04
N CYS A 34 2.17 10.09 12.65
CA CYS A 34 3.02 8.90 12.59
C CYS A 34 3.20 8.40 11.15
N ILE A 35 2.12 8.38 10.35
CA ILE A 35 2.19 7.99 8.94
C ILE A 35 3.07 8.94 8.13
N LEU A 36 2.89 10.25 8.26
CA LEU A 36 3.71 11.24 7.56
C LEU A 36 5.19 11.10 7.93
N LEU A 37 5.47 10.83 9.21
CA LEU A 37 6.83 10.60 9.67
C LEU A 37 7.42 9.31 9.08
N SER A 38 6.63 8.23 8.95
CA SER A 38 7.05 7.01 8.28
C SER A 38 7.30 7.20 6.77
N THR A 39 6.55 8.07 6.09
CA THR A 39 6.82 8.46 4.70
C THR A 39 8.17 9.16 4.58
N TYR A 40 8.48 10.07 5.52
CA TYR A 40 9.78 10.74 5.53
C TYR A 40 10.93 9.75 5.76
N GLU A 41 10.77 8.78 6.68
CA GLU A 41 11.75 7.70 6.89
C GLU A 41 11.93 6.84 5.65
N MET A 42 10.85 6.54 4.92
CA MET A 42 10.89 5.81 3.65
C MET A 42 11.64 6.56 2.55
N ILE A 43 11.66 7.90 2.55
CA ILE A 43 12.29 8.69 1.49
C ILE A 43 13.75 9.05 1.83
N ASP A 44 14.03 9.53 3.05
CA ASP A 44 15.30 10.18 3.39
C ASP A 44 16.14 9.37 4.41
N VAL A 45 15.54 8.46 5.18
CA VAL A 45 16.21 7.71 6.26
C VAL A 45 15.95 6.21 6.13
N VAL A 46 16.21 5.69 4.94
CA VAL A 46 16.01 4.27 4.66
C VAL A 46 17.16 3.46 5.28
N GLY A 47 16.90 2.74 6.37
CA GLY A 47 17.89 1.79 6.87
C GLY A 47 17.52 1.08 8.15
N GLU A 48 17.50 1.81 9.28
CA GLU A 48 17.56 1.14 10.59
C GLU A 48 16.27 1.25 11.41
N SER A 49 15.52 2.35 11.32
CA SER A 49 14.35 2.59 12.19
C SER A 49 12.97 2.43 11.53
N LEU A 50 12.89 2.39 10.20
CA LEU A 50 11.58 2.33 9.52
C LEU A 50 10.78 1.08 9.93
N GLY A 51 11.45 -0.08 10.04
CA GLY A 51 10.78 -1.32 10.43
C GLY A 51 10.19 -1.29 11.86
N SER A 52 10.91 -0.68 12.81
CA SER A 52 10.43 -0.55 14.19
C SER A 52 9.31 0.48 14.29
N HIS A 53 9.38 1.58 13.54
CA HIS A 53 8.31 2.55 13.47
C HIS A 53 7.04 1.96 12.85
N LEU A 54 7.14 1.25 11.72
CA LEU A 54 6.00 0.59 11.09
C LEU A 54 5.36 -0.46 12.01
N THR A 55 6.15 -1.18 12.80
CA THR A 55 5.64 -2.09 13.86
C THR A 55 4.87 -1.33 14.95
N GLY A 56 5.35 -0.14 15.34
CA GLY A 56 4.66 0.74 16.26
C GLY A 56 3.31 1.22 15.71
N VAL A 57 3.29 1.69 14.46
CA VAL A 57 2.06 2.11 13.75
C VAL A 57 1.08 0.94 13.62
N ALA A 58 1.56 -0.26 13.26
CA ALA A 58 0.72 -1.47 13.20
C ALA A 58 0.04 -1.78 14.55
N SER A 59 0.74 -1.54 15.65
CA SER A 59 0.18 -1.73 17.00
C SER A 59 -0.89 -0.68 17.32
N LEU A 60 -0.71 0.57 16.90
CA LEU A 60 -1.75 1.61 17.01
C LEU A 60 -2.99 1.27 16.16
N LEU A 61 -2.80 0.84 14.91
CA LEU A 61 -3.89 0.42 14.03
C LEU A 61 -4.71 -0.71 14.66
N ARG A 62 -4.05 -1.77 15.17
CA ARG A 62 -4.72 -2.91 15.82
C ARG A 62 -5.46 -2.50 17.09
N THR A 63 -4.83 -1.70 17.95
CA THR A 63 -5.44 -1.23 19.21
C THR A 63 -6.69 -0.40 18.97
N ARG A 64 -6.71 0.34 17.85
CA ARG A 64 -7.82 1.21 17.44
C ARG A 64 -8.77 0.53 16.46
N GLN A 65 -8.60 -0.77 16.21
CA GLN A 65 -9.39 -1.57 15.27
C GLN A 65 -9.52 -0.90 13.89
N VAL A 66 -8.44 -0.27 13.42
CA VAL A 66 -8.41 0.34 12.10
C VAL A 66 -8.06 -0.73 11.07
N HIS A 67 -8.88 -0.87 10.04
CA HIS A 67 -8.75 -1.86 8.98
C HIS A 67 -9.16 -1.27 7.62
N GLY A 68 -9.03 -2.06 6.55
CA GLY A 68 -9.14 -1.56 5.17
C GLY A 68 -10.52 -1.03 4.73
N ASN A 69 -11.58 -1.28 5.50
CA ASN A 69 -12.94 -0.74 5.23
C ASN A 69 -13.23 0.57 5.99
N VAL A 70 -12.33 1.02 6.86
CA VAL A 70 -12.51 2.28 7.60
C VAL A 70 -12.37 3.43 6.63
N ALA A 71 -13.30 4.38 6.63
CA ALA A 71 -13.26 5.58 5.80
C ALA A 71 -12.49 6.74 6.48
N GLY A 72 -12.26 7.82 5.74
CA GLY A 72 -11.63 9.04 6.26
C GLY A 72 -10.15 8.87 6.60
N ILE A 73 -9.65 9.69 7.53
CA ILE A 73 -8.22 9.76 7.88
C ILE A 73 -7.67 8.41 8.33
N ARG A 74 -8.42 7.66 9.15
CA ARG A 74 -8.01 6.34 9.63
C ARG A 74 -7.83 5.33 8.49
N GLY A 75 -8.76 5.31 7.53
CA GLY A 75 -8.66 4.48 6.32
C GLY A 75 -7.43 4.81 5.48
N ALA A 76 -7.25 6.11 5.22
CA ALA A 76 -6.08 6.60 4.48
C ALA A 76 -4.78 6.23 5.20
N CYS A 77 -4.73 6.34 6.53
CA CYS A 77 -3.59 5.92 7.34
C CYS A 77 -3.32 4.41 7.21
N TYR A 78 -4.35 3.57 7.30
CA TYR A 78 -4.21 2.12 7.14
C TYR A 78 -3.62 1.76 5.78
N TRP A 79 -4.20 2.29 4.71
CA TRP A 79 -3.76 1.97 3.35
C TRP A 79 -2.40 2.59 2.99
N THR A 80 -2.03 3.71 3.60
CA THR A 80 -0.67 4.28 3.48
C THR A 80 0.34 3.42 4.22
N TRP A 81 0.03 3.04 5.47
CA TRP A 81 0.84 2.10 6.25
C TRP A 81 1.02 0.77 5.51
N TYR A 82 -0.05 0.21 4.94
CA TYR A 82 -0.01 -1.07 4.23
C TYR A 82 1.00 -1.02 3.08
N ARG A 83 0.98 0.05 2.27
CA ARG A 83 1.97 0.25 1.18
C ARG A 83 3.39 0.38 1.71
N HIS A 84 3.59 1.13 2.81
CA HIS A 84 4.92 1.26 3.42
C HIS A 84 5.45 -0.09 3.93
N GLU A 85 4.57 -0.83 4.59
CA GLU A 85 4.84 -2.15 5.16
C GLU A 85 5.13 -3.18 4.06
N THR A 86 4.35 -3.19 2.97
CA THR A 86 4.58 -4.03 1.79
C THR A 86 5.99 -3.80 1.24
N TRP A 87 6.39 -2.54 1.06
CA TRP A 87 7.74 -2.23 0.59
C TRP A 87 8.82 -2.69 1.58
N ALA A 88 8.64 -2.43 2.88
CA ALA A 88 9.60 -2.80 3.91
C ALA A 88 9.74 -4.32 4.05
N ALA A 89 8.62 -5.04 4.05
CA ALA A 89 8.55 -6.50 4.16
C ALA A 89 9.19 -7.19 2.95
N LEU A 90 8.87 -6.73 1.74
CA LEU A 90 9.51 -7.20 0.50
C LEU A 90 11.03 -7.05 0.57
N ARG A 91 11.50 -5.88 1.00
CA ARG A 91 12.93 -5.55 1.02
C ARG A 91 13.71 -6.32 2.09
N THR A 92 13.07 -6.65 3.21
CA THR A 92 13.72 -7.29 4.36
C THR A 92 13.49 -8.80 4.43
N GLY A 93 12.70 -9.37 3.51
CA GLY A 93 12.42 -10.81 3.48
C GLY A 93 11.65 -11.27 4.71
N ARG A 94 10.69 -10.47 5.17
CA ARG A 94 9.81 -10.82 6.30
C ARG A 94 8.35 -10.81 5.87
N GLN A 95 7.52 -11.41 6.71
CA GLN A 95 6.07 -11.28 6.59
C GLN A 95 5.60 -9.88 7.04
N MET A 96 4.43 -9.48 6.54
CA MET A 96 3.69 -8.30 6.93
C MET A 96 3.30 -8.38 8.42
N SER A 97 3.31 -7.24 9.12
CA SER A 97 2.92 -7.21 10.54
C SER A 97 1.40 -7.35 10.77
N ILE A 98 0.60 -7.09 9.74
CA ILE A 98 -0.85 -7.31 9.70
C ILE A 98 -1.12 -8.11 8.42
N ASP A 99 -1.82 -9.23 8.57
CA ASP A 99 -2.10 -10.19 7.51
C ASP A 99 -3.61 -10.38 7.29
N GLU A 100 -3.98 -11.38 6.47
CA GLU A 100 -5.37 -11.65 6.15
C GLU A 100 -6.21 -12.12 7.35
N ALA A 101 -5.57 -12.59 8.44
CA ALA A 101 -6.28 -13.01 9.63
C ALA A 101 -6.84 -11.82 10.41
N TYR A 102 -6.22 -10.65 10.29
CA TYR A 102 -6.74 -9.42 10.88
C TYR A 102 -7.85 -8.79 10.04
N TRP A 103 -7.65 -8.68 8.74
CA TRP A 103 -8.65 -8.13 7.82
C TRP A 103 -8.36 -8.59 6.39
N ALA A 104 -9.43 -8.90 5.65
CA ALA A 104 -9.39 -9.14 4.22
C ALA A 104 -10.56 -8.41 3.55
N PRO A 105 -10.39 -7.95 2.29
CA PRO A 105 -11.46 -7.31 1.55
C PRO A 105 -12.58 -8.31 1.24
N GLU A 106 -13.83 -7.88 1.36
CA GLU A 106 -14.98 -8.71 1.02
C GLU A 106 -14.97 -9.10 -0.46
N SER A 107 -15.38 -10.34 -0.75
CA SER A 107 -15.56 -10.80 -2.12
C SER A 107 -16.80 -10.14 -2.72
N ILE A 108 -16.59 -9.44 -3.84
CA ILE A 108 -17.65 -8.78 -4.61
C ILE A 108 -17.63 -9.28 -6.05
N ALA A 109 -18.80 -9.24 -6.70
CA ALA A 109 -19.00 -9.79 -8.03
C ALA A 109 -18.39 -8.92 -9.16
N SER A 110 -18.31 -7.60 -8.96
CA SER A 110 -17.81 -6.64 -9.96
C SER A 110 -17.22 -5.40 -9.28
N PHE A 111 -16.26 -4.74 -9.92
CA PHE A 111 -15.68 -3.47 -9.46
C PHE A 111 -16.28 -2.24 -10.15
N SER A 112 -17.35 -2.38 -10.95
CA SER A 112 -17.96 -1.26 -11.69
C SER A 112 -18.42 -0.09 -10.82
N HIS A 113 -18.74 -0.34 -9.55
CA HIS A 113 -19.19 0.69 -8.59
C HIS A 113 -18.11 1.14 -7.61
N LEU A 114 -16.92 0.54 -7.66
CA LEU A 114 -15.82 0.92 -6.80
C LEU A 114 -15.09 2.13 -7.36
N ASN A 115 -14.60 2.98 -6.45
CA ASN A 115 -13.66 4.02 -6.85
C ASN A 115 -12.31 3.37 -7.24
N PRO A 116 -11.46 4.05 -8.02
CA PRO A 116 -10.15 3.53 -8.43
C PRO A 116 -9.23 3.18 -7.26
N GLU A 117 -9.33 3.91 -6.15
CA GLU A 117 -8.52 3.67 -4.96
C GLU A 117 -8.83 2.31 -4.33
N ASP A 118 -10.11 1.96 -4.19
CA ASP A 118 -10.57 0.67 -3.64
C ASP A 118 -10.15 -0.50 -4.54
N VAL A 119 -10.20 -0.31 -5.86
CA VAL A 119 -9.72 -1.31 -6.82
C VAL A 119 -8.21 -1.52 -6.66
N ALA A 120 -7.43 -0.43 -6.54
CA ALA A 120 -5.99 -0.50 -6.33
C ALA A 120 -5.61 -1.09 -4.97
N ASN A 121 -6.35 -0.72 -3.91
CA ASN A 121 -6.17 -1.25 -2.56
C ASN A 121 -6.33 -2.79 -2.53
N ARG A 122 -7.28 -3.33 -3.30
CA ARG A 122 -7.49 -4.78 -3.41
C ARG A 122 -6.30 -5.52 -4.02
N VAL A 123 -5.68 -5.01 -5.10
CA VAL A 123 -4.49 -5.67 -5.68
C VAL A 123 -3.24 -5.47 -4.81
N ILE A 124 -3.12 -4.32 -4.15
CA ILE A 124 -2.06 -4.09 -3.17
C ILE A 124 -2.19 -5.07 -2.00
N PHE A 125 -3.41 -5.35 -1.53
CA PHE A 125 -3.64 -6.38 -0.53
C PHE A 125 -3.15 -7.75 -1.01
N ILE A 126 -3.56 -8.20 -2.20
CA ILE A 126 -3.08 -9.46 -2.80
C ILE A 126 -1.54 -9.49 -2.85
N PHE A 127 -0.90 -8.38 -3.21
CA PHE A 127 0.56 -8.30 -3.24
C PHE A 127 1.21 -8.48 -1.87
N GLY A 128 0.65 -7.89 -0.81
CA GLY A 128 1.11 -8.14 0.57
C GLY A 128 0.95 -9.62 0.97
N GLN A 129 -0.12 -10.28 0.51
CA GLN A 129 -0.31 -11.71 0.73
C GLN A 129 0.73 -12.57 0.00
N CYS A 130 1.12 -12.19 -1.22
CA CYS A 130 2.23 -12.82 -1.93
C CYS A 130 3.55 -12.69 -1.17
N ILE A 131 3.82 -11.53 -0.54
CA ILE A 131 4.99 -11.34 0.32
C ILE A 131 4.94 -12.28 1.52
N ASN A 132 3.79 -12.41 2.19
CA ASN A 132 3.63 -13.35 3.30
C ASN A 132 3.91 -14.78 2.88
N TYR A 133 3.35 -15.21 1.74
CA TYR A 133 3.58 -16.52 1.15
C TYR A 133 5.06 -16.79 0.81
N CYS A 134 5.74 -15.82 0.20
CA CYS A 134 7.16 -15.94 -0.14
C CYS A 134 8.05 -16.10 1.09
N ASN A 135 7.66 -15.49 2.21
CA ASN A 135 8.41 -15.52 3.46
C ASN A 135 7.81 -16.47 4.52
N ASP A 136 6.90 -17.36 4.12
CA ASP A 136 6.36 -18.42 4.98
C ASP A 136 7.23 -19.68 4.87
N ASN A 137 7.49 -20.32 6.01
CA ASN A 137 8.26 -21.56 6.13
C ASN A 137 7.40 -22.82 5.92
N THR A 138 6.09 -22.69 5.66
CA THR A 138 5.25 -23.85 5.34
C THR A 138 5.68 -24.52 4.03
N THR A 139 5.58 -25.86 3.99
CA THR A 139 6.00 -26.70 2.86
C THR A 139 4.91 -27.69 2.44
N GLY A 140 5.07 -28.28 1.26
CA GLY A 140 4.17 -29.30 0.72
C GLY A 140 2.80 -28.76 0.27
N LYS A 141 1.77 -29.61 0.33
CA LYS A 141 0.43 -29.35 -0.23
C LYS A 141 -0.21 -28.03 0.23
N ARG A 142 0.05 -27.61 1.47
CA ARG A 142 -0.48 -26.33 2.00
C ARG A 142 0.10 -25.14 1.25
N ARG A 143 1.39 -25.18 0.92
CA ARG A 143 2.08 -24.13 0.16
C ARG A 143 1.54 -24.07 -1.27
N GLU A 144 1.40 -25.22 -1.92
CA GLU A 144 0.83 -25.34 -3.27
C GLU A 144 -0.60 -24.79 -3.35
N ALA A 145 -1.45 -25.15 -2.38
CA ALA A 145 -2.81 -24.64 -2.30
C ALA A 145 -2.85 -23.10 -2.13
N LYS A 146 -1.98 -22.53 -1.28
CA LYS A 146 -1.91 -21.08 -1.09
C LYS A 146 -1.40 -20.34 -2.34
N ALA A 147 -0.46 -20.93 -3.07
CA ALA A 147 -0.01 -20.37 -4.35
C ALA A 147 -1.16 -20.30 -5.36
N ALA A 148 -1.90 -21.40 -5.52
CA ALA A 148 -3.06 -21.45 -6.41
C ALA A 148 -4.18 -20.48 -5.99
N GLU A 149 -4.41 -20.32 -4.68
CA GLU A 149 -5.35 -19.32 -4.13
C GLU A 149 -4.96 -17.89 -4.52
N LEU A 150 -3.67 -17.53 -4.40
CA LEU A 150 -3.19 -16.19 -4.73
C LEU A 150 -3.22 -15.90 -6.23
N ASP A 151 -2.85 -16.88 -7.06
CA ASP A 151 -2.96 -16.78 -8.52
C ASP A 151 -4.43 -16.58 -8.93
N GLN A 152 -5.34 -17.40 -8.38
CA GLN A 152 -6.77 -17.25 -8.64
C GLN A 152 -7.30 -15.90 -8.16
N ALA A 153 -6.88 -15.42 -6.98
CA ALA A 153 -7.30 -14.12 -6.46
C ALA A 153 -6.87 -12.95 -7.38
N LEU A 154 -5.67 -13.04 -7.97
CA LEU A 154 -5.18 -12.04 -8.92
C LEU A 154 -5.97 -12.08 -10.23
N ASP A 155 -6.26 -13.27 -10.76
CA ASP A 155 -7.04 -13.42 -11.99
C ASP A 155 -8.50 -13.00 -11.79
N ASP A 156 -9.10 -13.32 -10.64
CA ASP A 156 -10.40 -12.82 -10.23
C ASP A 156 -10.43 -11.30 -10.14
N TRP A 157 -9.38 -10.69 -9.58
CA TRP A 157 -9.26 -9.23 -9.52
C TRP A 157 -9.22 -8.63 -10.93
N LYS A 158 -8.42 -9.19 -11.85
CA LYS A 158 -8.34 -8.72 -13.25
C LYS A 158 -9.68 -8.83 -13.96
N ALA A 159 -10.38 -9.95 -13.79
CA ALA A 159 -11.67 -10.22 -14.45
C ALA A 159 -12.78 -9.26 -14.00
N LYS A 160 -12.68 -8.68 -12.81
CA LYS A 160 -13.67 -7.76 -12.22
C LYS A 160 -13.42 -6.29 -12.56
N LEU A 161 -12.30 -5.95 -13.20
CA LEU A 161 -11.94 -4.58 -13.53
C LEU A 161 -13.02 -3.92 -14.42
N PRO A 162 -13.40 -2.67 -14.14
CA PRO A 162 -14.29 -1.93 -15.03
C PRO A 162 -13.57 -1.64 -16.35
N SER A 163 -14.34 -1.46 -17.43
CA SER A 163 -13.80 -1.15 -18.76
C SER A 163 -12.92 0.10 -18.78
N SER A 164 -13.18 1.07 -17.91
CA SER A 164 -12.37 2.29 -17.74
C SER A 164 -10.98 2.06 -17.16
N MET A 165 -10.74 0.89 -16.55
CA MET A 165 -9.44 0.46 -16.02
C MET A 165 -8.90 -0.77 -16.75
N ALA A 166 -9.60 -1.25 -17.77
CA ALA A 166 -9.07 -2.26 -18.65
C ALA A 166 -7.89 -1.66 -19.42
N TRP A 167 -6.85 -2.47 -19.60
CA TRP A 167 -5.65 -2.13 -20.35
C TRP A 167 -6.00 -1.49 -21.70
N PHE A 168 -5.35 -0.37 -22.02
CA PHE A 168 -5.36 0.14 -23.38
C PHE A 168 -4.54 -0.83 -24.23
N SER A 169 -5.21 -1.55 -25.14
CA SER A 169 -4.55 -2.26 -26.21
C SER A 169 -3.91 -1.22 -27.12
N THR A 170 -2.60 -1.02 -27.03
CA THR A 170 -1.88 -0.49 -28.19
C THR A 170 -2.01 -1.55 -29.27
N GLU A 171 -2.90 -1.31 -30.23
CA GLU A 171 -2.96 -2.11 -31.44
C GLU A 171 -1.52 -2.28 -31.95
N LYS A 172 -1.10 -3.54 -32.16
CA LYS A 172 0.16 -3.78 -32.86
C LYS A 172 0.09 -3.00 -34.18
N PRO A 173 1.09 -2.15 -34.50
CA PRO A 173 1.08 -1.52 -35.81
C PRO A 173 1.04 -2.64 -36.85
N GLU A 174 0.04 -2.60 -37.73
CA GLU A 174 -0.03 -3.52 -38.86
C GLU A 174 1.31 -3.42 -39.60
N VAL A 175 2.00 -4.55 -39.72
CA VAL A 175 3.25 -4.65 -40.48
C VAL A 175 2.88 -4.51 -41.95
N GLY A 176 2.72 -3.27 -42.41
CA GLY A 176 2.22 -3.05 -43.76
C GLY A 176 1.64 -1.68 -44.08
N GLN A 177 2.12 -0.59 -43.47
CA GLN A 177 2.07 0.75 -44.09
C GLN A 177 2.89 1.74 -43.28
N MET A 178 4.04 2.15 -43.81
CA MET A 178 4.78 3.30 -43.30
C MET A 178 4.08 4.59 -43.78
N GLY A 179 2.85 4.80 -43.31
CA GLY A 179 2.20 6.11 -43.27
C GLY A 179 2.55 6.76 -41.94
N SER A 180 2.76 8.08 -41.93
CA SER A 180 3.28 8.86 -40.80
C SER A 180 2.36 8.84 -39.56
N ASN A 181 2.31 7.74 -38.83
CA ASN A 181 1.65 7.68 -37.53
C ASN A 181 2.67 8.01 -36.44
N HIS A 182 2.96 9.30 -36.33
CA HIS A 182 3.55 9.83 -35.10
C HIS A 182 2.52 9.65 -33.98
N PHE A 183 2.89 8.94 -32.91
CA PHE A 183 2.16 9.08 -31.64
C PHE A 183 2.25 10.55 -31.24
N GLU A 184 1.13 11.26 -31.23
CA GLU A 184 1.08 12.57 -30.60
C GLU A 184 1.31 12.34 -29.10
N ALA A 185 2.44 12.81 -28.60
CA ALA A 185 2.76 12.82 -27.18
C ALA A 185 1.87 13.85 -26.45
N MET A 186 0.56 13.60 -26.42
CA MET A 186 -0.46 14.38 -25.72
C MET A 186 -0.50 14.04 -24.21
N TRP A 187 0.65 13.80 -23.60
CA TRP A 187 0.76 13.56 -22.16
C TRP A 187 1.87 14.39 -21.51
N PHE A 188 1.96 15.67 -21.84
CA PHE A 188 2.54 16.67 -20.94
C PHE A 188 1.82 18.01 -21.13
N VAL A 189 0.95 18.37 -20.18
CA VAL A 189 0.59 19.77 -19.99
C VAL A 189 1.81 20.43 -19.36
N PHE A 190 2.65 21.07 -20.17
CA PHE A 190 3.64 21.99 -19.65
C PHE A 190 2.88 23.20 -19.07
N PRO A 191 3.14 23.59 -17.80
CA PRO A 191 2.58 24.83 -17.28
C PRO A 191 3.19 25.99 -18.07
N HIS A 192 2.35 26.79 -18.72
CA HIS A 192 2.77 28.04 -19.34
C HIS A 192 3.14 29.03 -18.22
N SER A 193 4.42 29.41 -18.19
CA SER A 193 4.92 30.60 -17.48
C SER A 193 4.64 31.86 -18.29
#